data_AF-A0A6A6UXA6-F1
#
_entry.id   AF-A0A6A6UXA6-F1
#
_cell.length_a   1.000
_cell.length_b   1.000
_cell.length_c   1.000
_cell.angle_alpha   90.00
_cell.angle_beta   90.00
_cell.angle_gamma   90.00
#
_symmetry.space_group_name_H-M   'P 1'
#
loop_
_entity.id
_entity.type
_entity.pdbx_description
1 polymer ?
#
loop_
_entity_poly.entity_id
_entity_poly.type
_entity_poly.pdbx_seq_one_letter_code
_entity_poly.pdbx_strand_id
1 'polypeptide(L)' 'MTFRCERCEKKKLRCFVDTASGRCAGCIAATAKCSLFVPEEEWERVQREREEKRIELARLKESAALATQEVLRVE' A
#
# COMPACT_ATOMS: atom_id res chain seq x y z
N MET A 1 4.13 -9.48 11.06
CA MET A 1 5.55 -9.53 10.65
C MET A 1 6.17 -8.15 10.82
N THR A 2 7.38 -8.04 11.38
CA THR A 2 8.10 -6.76 11.42
C THR A 2 9.14 -6.75 10.30
N PHE A 3 8.82 -6.12 9.17
CA PHE A 3 9.78 -5.93 8.07
C PHE A 3 10.84 -4.94 8.51
N ARG A 4 12.05 -5.46 8.76
CA ARG A 4 13.20 -4.66 9.16
C ARG A 4 14.32 -4.87 8.15
N CYS A 5 14.98 -3.79 7.75
CA CYS A 5 16.23 -3.94 7.03
C CYS A 5 17.32 -4.45 7.99
N GLU A 6 18.32 -5.13 7.43
CA GLU A 6 19.42 -5.74 8.19
C GLU A 6 20.13 -4.75 9.12
N ARG A 7 20.29 -3.48 8.69
CA ARG A 7 20.91 -2.43 9.50
C ARG A 7 20.09 -2.10 10.74
N CYS A 8 18.77 -1.95 10.59
CA CYS A 8 17.88 -1.66 11.71
C CYS A 8 17.84 -2.84 12.68
N GLU A 9 17.89 -4.07 12.16
CA GLU A 9 17.95 -5.28 12.99
C GLU A 9 19.26 -5.36 13.79
N LYS A 10 20.42 -5.25 13.13
CA LYS A 10 21.74 -5.29 13.79
C LYS A 10 21.91 -4.20 14.86
N LYS A 11 21.39 -3.01 14.60
CA LYS A 11 21.49 -1.87 15.53
C LYS A 11 20.33 -1.79 16.53
N LYS A 12 19.40 -2.75 16.53
CA LYS A 12 18.17 -2.74 17.35
C LYS A 12 17.38 -1.42 17.25
N LEU A 13 17.35 -0.83 16.05
CA LEU A 13 16.62 0.39 15.75
C LEU A 13 15.20 0.08 15.27
N ARG A 14 14.27 1.02 15.49
CA ARG A 14 12.96 0.97 14.83
C ARG A 14 13.14 1.19 13.33
N CYS A 15 12.54 0.32 12.52
CA CYS A 15 12.58 0.40 11.07
C CYS A 15 11.28 1.01 10.55
N PHE A 16 11.25 2.33 10.39
CA PHE A 16 10.12 3.03 9.77
C PHE A 16 10.29 3.02 8.26
N VAL A 17 9.42 2.31 7.55
CA VAL A 17 9.47 2.16 6.09
C VAL A 17 8.83 3.37 5.44
N ASP A 18 9.55 4.01 4.52
CA ASP A 18 8.97 4.95 3.56
C ASP A 18 8.53 4.17 2.33
N THR A 19 7.21 4.14 2.09
CA THR A 19 6.61 3.34 1.01
C THR A 19 6.86 3.93 -0.37
N ALA A 20 7.16 5.22 -0.48
CA ALA A 20 7.47 5.87 -1.75
C ALA A 20 8.86 5.47 -2.27
N SER A 21 9.88 5.44 -1.41
CA SER A 21 11.24 5.03 -1.79
C SER A 21 11.52 3.54 -1.61
N GLY A 22 10.68 2.81 -0.88
CA GLY A 22 10.91 1.41 -0.50
C GLY A 22 12.07 1.24 0.49
N ARG A 23 12.51 2.31 1.16
CA ARG A 23 13.63 2.30 2.10
C ARG A 23 13.16 2.73 3.49
N CYS A 24 13.87 2.31 4.53
CA CYS A 24 13.57 2.81 5.86
C CYS A 24 14.16 4.21 6.09
N ALA A 25 13.47 5.03 6.89
CA ALA A 25 13.86 6.39 7.25
C ALA A 25 15.30 6.47 7.79
N GLY A 26 15.71 5.47 8.58
CA GLY A 26 17.08 5.38 9.08
C GLY A 26 18.12 5.19 7.97
N CYS A 27 17.83 4.39 6.95
CA CYS A 27 18.70 4.21 5.78
C CYS A 27 18.69 5.44 4.87
N ILE A 28 17.54 6.11 4.71
CA ILE A 28 17.44 7.37 3.97
C ILE A 28 18.31 8.44 4.63
N ALA A 29 18.13 8.68 5.94
CA ALA A 29 18.87 9.70 6.68
C ALA A 29 20.39 9.46 6.67
N ALA A 30 20.81 8.19 6.65
CA ALA A 30 22.22 7.84 6.60
C ALA A 30 22.78 7.70 5.18
N THR A 31 21.96 7.94 4.15
CA THR A 31 22.30 7.68 2.74
C THR A 31 22.90 6.27 2.53
N ALA A 32 22.38 5.30 3.28
CA ALA A 32 22.88 3.93 3.32
C ALA A 32 22.02 3.00 2.46
N LYS A 33 22.62 1.92 1.94
CA LYS A 33 21.84 0.85 1.31
C LYS A 33 20.83 0.29 2.32
N CYS A 34 19.61 0.08 1.85
CA CYS A 34 18.53 -0.48 2.65
C CYS A 34 18.20 -1.87 2.09
N SER A 35 18.51 -2.92 2.85
CA SER A 35 18.12 -4.31 2.53
C SER A 35 16.69 -4.61 2.98
N LEU A 36 15.80 -3.61 2.92
CA LEU A 36 14.40 -3.83 3.23
C LEU A 36 13.83 -4.71 2.10
N PHE A 37 13.38 -5.91 2.46
CA PHE A 37 12.81 -6.86 1.54
C PHE A 37 11.34 -7.09 1.91
N VAL A 38 10.46 -6.85 0.93
CA VAL A 38 9.05 -7.25 0.95
C VAL A 38 9.02 -8.60 0.24
N PRO A 39 8.63 -9.71 0.89
CA PRO A 39 8.48 -10.99 0.24
C PRO A 39 7.57 -10.88 -0.98
N GLU A 40 7.97 -11.51 -2.08
CA GLU A 40 7.21 -11.50 -3.33
C GLU A 40 5.76 -11.95 -3.13
N GLU A 41 5.55 -12.99 -2.31
CA GLU A 41 4.21 -13.48 -1.95
C GLU A 41 3.34 -12.43 -1.24
N GLU A 42 3.92 -11.62 -0.35
CA GLU A 42 3.21 -10.53 0.30
C GLU A 42 2.85 -9.44 -0.72
N TRP A 43 3.79 -9.11 -1.60
CA TRP A 43 3.57 -8.12 -2.64
C TRP A 43 2.48 -8.54 -3.62
N GLU A 44 2.49 -9.79 -4.06
CA GLU A 44 1.46 -10.38 -4.91
C GLU A 44 0.07 -10.36 -4.24
N ARG A 45 0.00 -10.65 -2.94
CA ARG A 45 -1.26 -10.53 -2.18
C ARG A 45 -1.78 -9.10 -2.21
N VAL A 46 -0.93 -8.11 -1.92
CA VAL A 46 -1.32 -6.69 -1.94
C VAL A 46 -1.77 -6.25 -3.33
N GLN A 47 -1.11 -6.72 -4.40
CA GLN A 47 -1.53 -6.41 -5.76
C GLN A 47 -2.91 -6.99 -6.09
N ARG A 48 -3.20 -8.23 -5.69
CA ARG A 48 -4.52 -8.85 -5.87
C ARG A 48 -5.61 -8.07 -5.13
N GLU A 49 -5.41 -7.80 -3.84
CA GLU A 49 -6.38 -7.02 -3.04
C GLU A 49 -6.62 -5.63 -3.65
N ARG A 50 -5.57 -4.99 -4.19
CA ARG A 50 -5.69 -3.69 -4.87
C ARG A 50 -6.54 -3.79 -6.14
N GLU A 51 -6.35 -4.85 -6.93
CA GLU A 51 -7.14 -5.07 -8.14
C GLU A 51 -8.61 -5.32 -7.81
N GLU A 52 -8.90 -6.19 -6.84
CA GLU A 52 -10.25 -6.48 -6.38
C GLU A 52 -10.98 -5.22 -5.92
N LYS A 53 -10.33 -4.39 -5.09
CA LYS A 53 -10.90 -3.12 -4.63
C LYS A 53 -11.13 -2.13 -5.76
N ARG A 54 -10.30 -2.12 -6.81
CA ARG A 54 -10.52 -1.26 -7.99
C ARG A 54 -11.77 -1.67 -8.75
N ILE A 55 -11.99 -2.96 -8.94
CA ILE A 55 -13.19 -3.51 -9.60
C ILE A 55 -14.43 -3.19 -8.77
N GLU A 56 -14.37 -3.41 -7.45
CA GLU A 56 -15.48 -3.10 -6.54
C GLU A 56 -15.83 -1.61 -6.56
N LEU A 57 -14.83 -0.73 -6.49
CA LEU A 57 -15.04 0.71 -6.60
C LEU A 57 -15.69 1.12 -7.93
N ALA A 58 -15.33 0.47 -9.04
CA ALA A 58 -15.95 0.75 -10.33
C ALA A 58 -17.44 0.38 -10.33
N ARG A 59 -17.78 -0.80 -9.80
CA ARG A 59 -19.19 -1.25 -9.67
C ARG A 59 -20.00 -0.33 -8.77
N LEU A 60 -19.45 0.07 -7.62
CA LEU A 60 -20.13 0.99 -6.70
C LEU A 60 -20.37 2.36 -7.34
N LYS A 61 -19.41 2.87 -8.12
CA LYS A 61 -19.58 4.13 -8.86
C LYS A 61 -20.69 4.05 -9.90
N GLU A 62 -20.79 2.93 -10.62
CA GLU A 62 -21.87 2.69 -11.57
C GLU A 62 -23.23 2.68 -10.87
N SER A 63 -23.38 1.89 -9.81
CA SER A 63 -24.62 1.85 -9.02
C SER A 63 -25.00 3.21 -8.42
N ALA A 64 -24.01 3.97 -7.94
CA ALA A 64 -24.23 5.32 -7.41
C ALA A 64 -24.69 6.30 -8.50
N ALA A 65 -24.15 6.20 -9.71
CA ALA A 65 -24.58 7.03 -10.84
C ALA A 65 -26.02 6.72 -11.25
N LEU A 66 -26.40 5.45 -11.30
CA LEU A 66 -27.78 5.02 -11.59
C LEU A 66 -28.77 5.53 -10.53
N ALA A 67 -28.44 5.36 -9.24
CA ALA A 67 -29.27 5.86 -8.16
C ALA A 67 -29.42 7.39 -8.20
N THR A 68 -28.34 8.10 -8.51
CA THR A 68 -28.36 9.57 -8.67
C THR A 68 -29.30 9.98 -9.81
N GLN A 69 -29.25 9.28 -10.94
CA GLN A 69 -30.15 9.53 -12.07
C GLN A 69 -31.62 9.27 -11.72
N GLU A 70 -31.90 8.23 -10.95
CA GLU A 70 -33.27 7.92 -10.52
C GLU A 70 -33.83 8.98 -9.57
N VAL A 71 -33.03 9.46 -8.61
CA VAL A 71 -33.40 10.57 -7.72
C VAL A 71 -33.75 11.83 -8.53
N LEU A 72 -32.89 12.22 -9.48
CA LEU A 72 -33.15 13.39 -10.34
C LEU A 72 -34.40 13.26 -11.20
N ARG A 73 -34.89 12.04 -11.47
CA ARG A 73 -36.09 11.82 -12.27
C ARG A 73 -37.39 11.96 -11.46
N VAL A 74 -37.30 11.81 -10.14
CA VAL A 74 -38.46 11.89 -9.22
C VAL A 74 -38.55 13.21 -8.45
N GLU A 75 -37.53 14.07 -8.59
CA GLU A 75 -37.56 15.50 -8.23
C GLU A 75 -38.26 16.34 -9.32
#